data_AF-A0AAE0SJR0-F1
#
_entry.id   AF-A0AAE0SJR0-F1
#
_cell.length_a   1.000
_cell.length_b   1.000
_cell.length_c   1.000
_cell.angle_alpha   90.00
_cell.angle_beta   90.00
_cell.angle_gamma   90.00
#
_symmetry.space_group_name_H-M   'P 1'
#
loop_
_entity.id
_entity.type
_entity.pdbx_description
1 polymer ?
#
loop_
_entity_poly.entity_id
_entity_poly.type
_entity_poly.pdbx_seq_one_letter_code
_entity_poly.pdbx_strand_id
1 'polypeptide(L)'
;MVQEVCFVLIAVIGSVLARGPCFRFYGNGSLVFEDNLDIASSASFEFEFETKNDGGLIYYAEGLYQKEIAYDFEGLFLSDGILHYFLFNPTEFGVGSTFGFHGSSRNKLNDGKWHKVRFFRNIEMEEKVDGKKTKVLVTGLVVDDDVVTKDPRERRRLHLGNTLWIGGNSQLQERMGNGIGGFKGRIRNFMETRLNHVFETSSRNIDVKRCTE
;
A
#
# COMPACT_ATOMS: atom_id res chain seq x y z
N MET A 1 -9.19 34.68 -50.79
CA MET A 1 -9.34 33.24 -51.09
C MET A 1 -7.96 32.62 -50.92
N VAL A 2 -7.66 31.67 -50.06
CA VAL A 2 -8.37 30.96 -48.97
C VAL A 2 -7.27 30.65 -47.95
N GLN A 3 -7.56 30.84 -46.66
CA GLN A 3 -6.65 30.55 -45.56
C GLN A 3 -6.82 29.07 -45.20
N GLU A 4 -5.83 28.23 -45.50
CA GLU A 4 -5.83 26.84 -45.04
C GLU A 4 -5.37 26.80 -43.58
N VAL A 5 -6.32 26.53 -42.69
CA VAL A 5 -6.07 26.24 -41.28
C VAL A 5 -5.77 24.75 -41.17
N CYS A 6 -4.49 24.42 -40.93
CA CYS A 6 -4.06 23.06 -40.63
C CYS A 6 -4.41 22.75 -39.17
N PHE A 7 -5.50 22.00 -38.94
CA PHE A 7 -5.82 21.46 -37.62
C PHE A 7 -4.90 20.26 -37.33
N VAL A 8 -3.89 20.48 -36.50
CA VAL A 8 -3.16 19.40 -35.85
C VAL A 8 -4.11 18.76 -34.84
N LEU A 9 -4.67 17.60 -35.19
CA LEU A 9 -5.31 16.72 -34.22
C LEU A 9 -4.21 16.18 -33.29
N ILE A 10 -4.06 16.79 -32.12
CA ILE A 10 -3.35 16.16 -31.01
C ILE A 10 -4.28 15.04 -30.51
N ALA A 11 -4.02 13.82 -30.94
CA ALA A 11 -4.59 12.65 -30.31
C ALA A 11 -4.06 12.60 -28.87
N VAL A 12 -4.87 13.07 -27.92
CA VAL A 12 -4.66 12.76 -26.50
C VAL A 12 -4.93 11.27 -26.38
N ILE A 13 -3.88 10.46 -26.51
CA ILE A 13 -3.92 9.06 -26.09
C ILE A 13 -4.11 9.12 -24.59
N GLY A 14 -5.36 9.12 -24.14
CA GLY A 14 -5.69 8.80 -22.78
C GLY A 14 -5.08 7.43 -22.52
N SER A 15 -4.06 7.39 -21.67
CA SER A 15 -3.53 6.14 -21.15
C SER A 15 -4.69 5.43 -20.45
N VAL A 16 -5.31 4.49 -21.13
CA VAL A 16 -6.12 3.47 -20.47
C VAL A 16 -5.09 2.69 -19.65
N LEU A 17 -4.87 3.12 -18.40
CA LEU A 17 -4.14 2.33 -17.43
C LEU A 17 -4.80 0.96 -17.45
N ALA A 18 -4.07 -0.04 -17.94
CA ALA A 18 -4.55 -1.41 -17.98
C ALA A 18 -4.99 -1.75 -16.55
N ARG A 19 -6.30 -2.01 -16.38
CA ARG A 19 -6.82 -2.42 -15.07
C ARG A 19 -6.15 -3.75 -14.74
N GLY A 20 -5.32 -3.74 -13.69
CA GLY A 20 -4.72 -4.94 -13.14
C GLY A 20 -5.76 -5.96 -12.66
N PRO A 21 -5.31 -7.13 -12.24
CA PRO A 21 -6.19 -8.24 -11.86
C PRO A 21 -7.11 -7.88 -10.68
N CYS A 22 -8.25 -8.56 -10.60
CA CYS A 22 -9.15 -8.54 -9.44
C CYS A 22 -9.14 -9.90 -8.74
N PHE A 23 -8.99 -9.86 -7.41
CA PHE A 23 -8.94 -11.02 -6.54
C PHE A 23 -9.97 -10.93 -5.41
N ARG A 24 -10.52 -12.09 -5.02
CA ARG A 24 -11.49 -12.26 -3.95
C ARG A 24 -10.89 -13.08 -2.82
N PHE A 25 -10.97 -12.52 -1.62
CA PHE A 25 -10.43 -13.08 -0.38
C PHE A 25 -11.57 -13.49 0.56
N TYR A 26 -11.40 -14.62 1.24
CA TYR A 26 -12.38 -15.20 2.17
C TYR A 26 -11.92 -15.19 3.64
N GLY A 27 -10.79 -14.55 3.93
CA GLY A 27 -10.27 -14.34 5.29
C GLY A 27 -9.28 -15.38 5.79
N ASN A 28 -8.97 -16.39 4.98
CA ASN A 28 -8.02 -17.47 5.26
C ASN A 28 -6.91 -17.58 4.21
N GLY A 29 -6.98 -16.77 3.14
CA GLY A 29 -6.10 -16.85 1.99
C GLY A 29 -5.20 -15.63 1.81
N SER A 30 -4.11 -15.82 1.07
CA SER A 30 -3.16 -14.77 0.73
C SER A 30 -2.53 -15.01 -0.64
N LEU A 31 -2.23 -13.93 -1.35
CA LEU A 31 -1.32 -13.93 -2.49
C LEU A 31 0.07 -13.56 -1.99
N VAL A 32 1.08 -14.28 -2.44
CA VAL A 32 2.48 -14.00 -2.14
C VAL A 32 3.18 -13.59 -3.42
N PHE A 33 3.88 -12.47 -3.37
CA PHE A 33 4.74 -12.00 -4.45
C PHE A 33 6.17 -11.93 -3.92
N GLU A 34 7.06 -12.58 -4.66
CA GLU A 34 8.50 -12.56 -4.45
C GLU A 34 9.08 -11.87 -5.68
N ASP A 35 9.38 -10.58 -5.55
CA ASP A 35 9.91 -9.77 -6.65
C ASP A 35 11.30 -9.23 -6.25
N ASN A 36 12.08 -8.73 -7.20
CA ASN A 36 13.39 -8.13 -6.93
C ASN A 36 13.31 -6.59 -6.78
N LEU A 37 12.15 -6.08 -6.37
CA LEU A 37 11.92 -4.65 -6.16
C LEU A 37 12.59 -4.20 -4.86
N ASP A 38 13.36 -3.11 -4.91
CA ASP A 38 13.78 -2.40 -3.70
C ASP A 38 12.60 -1.59 -3.15
N ILE A 39 11.78 -2.27 -2.34
CA ILE A 39 10.69 -1.68 -1.58
C ILE A 39 11.15 -1.21 -0.20
N ALA A 40 12.39 -1.53 0.19
CA ALA A 40 12.92 -1.26 1.52
C ALA A 40 13.40 0.19 1.66
N SER A 41 13.94 0.81 0.62
CA SER A 41 14.36 2.23 0.66
C SER A 41 13.19 3.21 0.51
N SER A 42 12.32 2.97 -0.47
CA SER A 42 11.16 3.79 -0.80
C SER A 42 10.12 2.95 -1.56
N ALA A 43 8.85 3.20 -1.33
CA ALA A 43 7.76 2.49 -2.00
C ALA A 43 6.51 3.35 -2.07
N SER A 44 5.70 3.16 -3.10
CA SER A 44 4.36 3.72 -3.24
C SER A 44 3.47 2.68 -3.86
N PHE A 45 2.57 2.11 -3.06
CA PHE A 45 1.62 1.11 -3.51
C PHE A 45 0.24 1.73 -3.68
N GLU A 46 -0.43 1.39 -4.77
CA GLU A 46 -1.79 1.82 -5.07
C GLU A 46 -2.65 0.61 -5.45
N PHE A 47 -3.90 0.60 -4.99
CA PHE A 47 -4.89 -0.43 -5.31
C PHE A 47 -6.29 0.08 -5.00
N GLU A 48 -7.30 -0.71 -5.36
CA GLU A 48 -8.67 -0.52 -4.89
C GLU A 48 -9.14 -1.75 -4.12
N PHE A 49 -9.93 -1.54 -3.07
CA PHE A 49 -10.59 -2.63 -2.35
C PHE A 49 -12.05 -2.35 -2.06
N GLU A 50 -12.80 -3.43 -1.84
CA GLU A 50 -14.20 -3.39 -1.42
C GLU A 50 -14.43 -4.45 -0.34
N THR A 51 -15.08 -4.06 0.76
CA THR A 51 -15.47 -4.99 1.82
C THR A 51 -16.66 -4.49 2.63
N LYS A 52 -17.32 -5.42 3.33
CA LYS A 52 -18.30 -5.15 4.40
C LYS A 52 -17.82 -5.63 5.77
N ASN A 53 -16.60 -6.17 5.86
CA ASN A 53 -16.05 -6.70 7.09
C ASN A 53 -15.32 -5.60 7.85
N ASP A 54 -15.43 -5.61 9.18
CA ASP A 54 -14.83 -4.59 10.04
C ASP A 54 -13.29 -4.69 10.11
N GLY A 55 -12.75 -5.89 9.94
CA GLY A 55 -11.32 -6.14 10.11
C GLY A 55 -10.73 -7.05 9.04
N GLY A 56 -9.41 -6.94 8.87
CA GLY A 56 -8.66 -7.83 8.00
C GLY A 56 -7.32 -7.27 7.53
N LEU A 57 -6.28 -8.11 7.50
CA LEU A 57 -4.98 -7.80 6.92
C LEU A 57 -5.07 -7.76 5.38
N ILE A 58 -4.72 -6.61 4.80
CA ILE A 58 -4.79 -6.33 3.36
C ILE A 58 -3.41 -6.48 2.71
N TYR A 59 -2.38 -5.89 3.31
CA TYR A 59 -1.00 -5.99 2.84
C TYR A 59 -0.09 -6.23 4.03
N TYR A 60 0.98 -6.98 3.80
CA TYR A 60 2.03 -7.20 4.76
C TYR A 60 3.37 -7.45 4.07
N ALA A 61 4.44 -6.92 4.64
CA ALA A 61 5.82 -7.22 4.30
C ALA A 61 6.66 -7.20 5.58
N GLU A 62 7.69 -8.04 5.63
CA GLU A 62 8.55 -8.16 6.81
C GLU A 62 10.00 -8.37 6.44
N GLY A 63 10.88 -8.00 7.36
CA GLY A 63 12.30 -8.35 7.30
C GLY A 63 12.56 -9.83 7.44
N LEU A 64 13.72 -10.27 6.95
CA LEU A 64 14.24 -11.59 7.27
C LEU A 64 14.53 -11.65 8.76
N TYR A 65 13.87 -12.58 9.47
CA TYR A 65 14.21 -12.88 10.85
C TYR A 65 15.62 -13.48 10.91
N GLN A 66 16.60 -12.64 11.21
CA GLN A 66 17.92 -13.10 11.60
C GLN A 66 18.00 -13.01 13.12
N LYS A 67 18.48 -14.08 13.76
CA LYS A 67 18.75 -14.12 15.20
C LYS A 67 19.67 -12.92 15.48
N GLU A 68 19.16 -11.88 16.16
CA GLU A 68 19.79 -10.58 16.50
C GLU A 68 19.37 -9.32 15.70
N ILE A 69 18.52 -9.40 14.66
CA ILE A 69 17.96 -8.20 14.00
C ILE A 69 16.52 -7.98 14.45
N ALA A 70 16.26 -6.76 14.92
CA ALA A 70 14.94 -6.33 15.36
C ALA A 70 13.94 -6.40 14.18
N TYR A 71 12.75 -6.97 14.42
CA TYR A 71 11.80 -7.35 13.38
C TYR A 71 11.07 -6.13 12.80
N ASP A 72 11.53 -5.65 11.65
CA ASP A 72 10.84 -4.60 10.90
C ASP A 72 9.69 -5.22 10.10
N PHE A 73 8.52 -4.59 10.16
CA PHE A 73 7.40 -4.99 9.32
C PHE A 73 6.58 -3.78 8.88
N GLU A 74 5.87 -3.99 7.79
CA GLU A 74 4.97 -3.03 7.19
C GLU A 74 3.64 -3.72 6.94
N GLY A 75 2.54 -3.10 7.38
CA GLY A 75 1.22 -3.69 7.30
C GLY A 75 0.16 -2.66 6.95
N LEU A 76 -0.82 -3.09 6.16
CA LEU A 76 -2.05 -2.36 5.89
C LEU A 76 -3.22 -3.25 6.28
N PHE A 77 -4.10 -2.78 7.16
CA PHE A 77 -5.19 -3.58 7.70
C PHE A 77 -6.41 -2.75 8.05
N LEU A 78 -7.57 -3.40 8.11
CA LEU A 78 -8.79 -2.84 8.66
C LEU A 78 -8.95 -3.22 10.13
N SER A 79 -9.46 -2.27 10.92
CA SER A 79 -9.95 -2.47 12.29
C SER A 79 -11.16 -1.58 12.52
N ASP A 80 -12.29 -2.13 12.95
CA ASP A 80 -13.58 -1.43 13.08
C ASP A 80 -14.00 -0.60 11.84
N GLY A 81 -13.62 -1.08 10.66
CA GLY A 81 -13.85 -0.44 9.37
C GLY A 81 -12.87 0.67 9.04
N ILE A 82 -11.97 1.05 9.96
CA ILE A 82 -10.92 2.04 9.75
C ILE A 82 -9.70 1.36 9.13
N LEU A 83 -9.16 1.97 8.07
CA LEU A 83 -7.92 1.51 7.43
C LEU A 83 -6.73 2.06 8.19
N HIS A 84 -5.78 1.19 8.54
CA HIS A 84 -4.54 1.53 9.20
C HIS A 84 -3.36 1.15 8.32
N TYR A 85 -2.45 2.10 8.11
CA TYR A 85 -1.12 1.85 7.59
C TYR A 85 -0.13 1.92 8.76
N PHE A 86 0.50 0.80 9.04
CA PHE A 86 1.43 0.63 10.15
C PHE A 86 2.79 0.18 9.62
N LEU A 87 3.83 0.89 10.02
CA LEU A 87 5.21 0.57 9.77
C LEU A 87 5.86 0.47 11.14
N PHE A 88 6.46 -0.66 11.45
CA PHE A 88 7.11 -0.91 12.72
C PHE A 88 8.61 -1.05 12.52
N ASN A 89 9.38 -0.30 13.31
CA ASN A 89 10.83 -0.45 13.41
C ASN A 89 11.22 -0.34 14.89
N PRO A 90 11.65 -1.45 15.54
CA PRO A 90 11.91 -1.49 16.97
C PRO A 90 13.30 -0.99 17.40
N THR A 91 14.16 -0.53 16.49
CA THR A 91 15.54 -0.13 16.85
C THR A 91 15.60 1.26 17.48
N GLU A 92 16.58 1.49 18.37
CA GLU A 92 16.92 2.80 18.94
C GLU A 92 17.33 3.84 17.88
N PHE A 93 17.52 3.41 16.62
CA PHE A 93 17.82 4.25 15.46
C PHE A 93 16.59 4.60 14.61
N GLY A 94 15.38 4.25 15.08
CA GLY A 94 14.14 4.80 14.54
C GLY A 94 14.20 6.33 14.56
N VAL A 95 13.78 6.95 13.46
CA VAL A 95 13.87 8.42 13.30
C VAL A 95 13.01 9.10 14.37
N GLY A 96 13.66 9.79 15.30
CA GLY A 96 13.03 10.69 16.28
C GLY A 96 12.24 10.03 17.41
N SER A 97 12.68 8.87 17.93
CA SER A 97 11.99 8.18 19.05
C SER A 97 10.55 7.71 18.71
N THR A 98 10.16 7.74 17.43
CA THR A 98 8.90 7.17 16.95
C THR A 98 9.14 5.76 16.43
N PHE A 99 8.42 4.80 16.99
CA PHE A 99 8.38 3.36 16.68
C PHE A 99 7.84 3.04 15.26
N GLY A 100 8.33 3.76 14.24
CA GLY A 100 7.84 3.66 12.86
C GLY A 100 6.70 4.65 12.54
N PHE A 101 5.77 4.28 11.66
CA PHE A 101 4.68 5.15 11.15
C PHE A 101 3.33 4.51 11.47
N HIS A 102 2.37 5.33 11.88
CA HIS A 102 0.98 4.93 11.98
C HIS A 102 0.11 6.02 11.36
N GLY A 103 -0.60 5.67 10.29
CA GLY A 103 -1.63 6.51 9.70
C GLY A 103 -2.93 5.75 9.62
N SER A 104 -4.04 6.48 9.62
CA SER A 104 -5.37 5.88 9.49
C SER A 104 -6.30 6.69 8.60
N SER A 105 -7.29 6.01 8.01
CA SER A 105 -8.43 6.71 7.41
C SER A 105 -9.22 7.45 8.48
N ARG A 106 -9.92 8.52 8.07
CA ARG A 106 -10.82 9.27 8.97
C ARG A 106 -12.20 8.62 9.09
N ASN A 107 -12.63 8.00 8.00
CA ASN A 107 -13.93 7.37 7.86
C ASN A 107 -13.78 5.86 7.74
N LYS A 108 -14.86 5.16 8.07
CA LYS A 108 -14.99 3.72 7.82
C LYS A 108 -15.07 3.45 6.31
N LEU A 109 -14.35 2.44 5.86
CA LEU A 109 -14.24 2.03 4.45
C LEU A 109 -14.85 0.63 4.19
N ASN A 110 -15.58 0.09 5.16
CA ASN A 110 -16.27 -1.20 5.05
C ASN A 110 -17.74 -1.04 4.65
N ASP A 111 -18.04 -0.09 3.76
CA ASP A 111 -19.41 0.23 3.33
C ASP A 111 -19.88 -0.61 2.12
N GLY A 112 -19.04 -1.53 1.63
CA GLY A 112 -19.30 -2.35 0.46
C GLY A 112 -19.09 -1.63 -0.87
N LYS A 113 -18.42 -0.48 -0.90
CA LYS A 113 -18.00 0.20 -2.13
C LYS A 113 -16.50 0.03 -2.38
N TRP A 114 -16.11 0.32 -3.61
CA TRP A 114 -14.71 0.39 -3.99
C TRP A 114 -14.10 1.68 -3.44
N HIS A 115 -13.02 1.53 -2.69
CA HIS A 115 -12.18 2.63 -2.23
C HIS A 115 -10.80 2.51 -2.86
N LYS A 116 -10.29 3.63 -3.38
CA LYS A 116 -8.93 3.73 -3.90
C LYS A 116 -7.99 4.08 -2.76
N VAL A 117 -6.92 3.30 -2.61
CA VAL A 117 -5.93 3.50 -1.56
C VAL A 117 -4.55 3.65 -2.17
N ARG A 118 -3.80 4.63 -1.68
CA ARG A 118 -2.36 4.71 -1.90
C ARG A 118 -1.65 4.88 -0.58
N PHE A 119 -0.72 4.00 -0.28
CA PHE A 119 0.18 4.14 0.87
C PHE A 119 1.62 4.17 0.38
N PHE A 120 2.43 5.02 0.99
CA PHE A 120 3.74 5.31 0.46
C PHE A 120 4.72 5.71 1.55
N ARG A 121 5.99 5.48 1.27
CA ARG A 121 7.11 5.72 2.17
C ARG A 121 8.28 6.33 1.41
N ASN A 122 8.88 7.34 2.01
CA ASN A 122 10.02 8.08 1.49
C ASN A 122 9.81 8.56 0.03
N ILE A 123 8.65 9.15 -0.25
CA ILE A 123 8.39 9.79 -1.55
C ILE A 123 8.74 11.26 -1.44
N GLU A 124 9.54 11.77 -2.39
CA GLU A 124 9.88 13.20 -2.44
C GLU A 124 8.63 14.02 -2.75
N MET A 125 8.31 14.96 -1.87
CA MET A 125 7.22 15.92 -2.05
C MET A 125 7.69 17.31 -1.65
N GLU A 126 7.06 18.33 -2.25
CA GLU A 126 7.27 19.71 -1.82
C GLU A 126 6.39 20.01 -0.60
N GLU A 127 7.02 20.30 0.53
CA GLU A 127 6.35 20.70 1.76
C GLU A 127 6.78 22.09 2.19
N LYS A 128 5.92 22.78 2.96
CA LYS A 128 6.29 24.04 3.59
C LYS A 128 6.97 23.74 4.92
N VAL A 129 8.27 23.97 4.98
CA VAL A 129 9.08 23.91 6.21
C VAL A 129 9.53 25.33 6.53
N ASP A 130 9.17 25.83 7.71
CA ASP A 130 9.46 27.21 8.14
C ASP A 130 9.03 28.28 7.12
N GLY A 131 7.87 28.07 6.49
CA GLY A 131 7.30 28.96 5.48
C GLY A 131 7.95 28.88 4.09
N LYS A 132 9.00 28.07 3.92
CA LYS A 132 9.68 27.85 2.64
C LYS A 132 9.28 26.51 2.02
N LYS A 133 9.10 26.49 0.71
CA LYS A 133 8.90 25.27 -0.07
C LYS A 133 10.21 24.50 -0.12
N THR A 134 10.20 23.30 0.42
CA THR A 134 11.36 22.43 0.54
C THR A 134 10.96 21.02 0.09
N LYS A 135 11.83 20.39 -0.70
CA LYS A 135 11.69 18.97 -1.04
C LYS A 135 12.04 18.14 0.19
N VAL A 136 11.10 17.33 0.65
CA VAL A 136 11.28 16.42 1.79
C VAL A 136 10.75 15.04 1.43
N LEU A 137 11.27 14.01 2.10
CA LEU A 137 10.77 12.65 1.97
C LEU A 137 9.57 12.45 2.89
N VAL A 138 8.44 12.05 2.31
CA VAL A 138 7.16 11.92 3.00
C VAL A 138 6.72 10.46 3.02
N THR A 139 6.15 10.06 4.15
CA THR A 139 5.42 8.80 4.32
C THR A 139 3.96 9.14 4.58
N GLY A 140 3.02 8.39 3.98
CA GLY A 140 1.62 8.76 4.09
C GLY A 140 0.63 7.73 3.56
N LEU A 141 -0.63 8.07 3.76
CA LEU A 141 -1.80 7.32 3.35
C LEU A 141 -2.77 8.28 2.66
N VAL A 142 -3.26 7.87 1.50
CA VAL A 142 -4.29 8.54 0.69
C VAL A 142 -5.44 7.57 0.50
N VAL A 143 -6.66 8.07 0.65
CA VAL A 143 -7.89 7.31 0.43
C VAL A 143 -8.81 8.16 -0.44
N ASP A 144 -9.29 7.61 -1.55
CA ASP A 144 -10.20 8.29 -2.49
C ASP A 144 -9.70 9.70 -2.88
N ASP A 145 -8.41 9.77 -3.21
CA ASP A 145 -7.66 10.98 -3.57
C ASP A 145 -7.48 12.03 -2.44
N ASP A 146 -8.03 11.77 -1.25
CA ASP A 146 -7.81 12.58 -0.05
C ASP A 146 -6.58 12.12 0.73
N VAL A 147 -5.63 13.03 0.97
CA VAL A 147 -4.48 12.77 1.85
C VAL A 147 -4.97 12.71 3.30
N VAL A 148 -5.11 11.50 3.83
CA VAL A 148 -5.64 11.28 5.18
C VAL A 148 -4.57 11.42 6.26
N THR A 149 -3.33 10.97 5.98
CA THR A 149 -2.18 11.11 6.88
C THR A 149 -0.93 11.36 6.07
N LYS A 150 -0.09 12.29 6.53
CA LYS A 150 1.26 12.52 5.98
C LYS A 150 2.24 12.85 7.10
N ASP A 151 3.47 12.38 6.94
CA ASP A 151 4.57 12.59 7.85
C ASP A 151 5.84 12.94 7.06
N PRO A 152 6.36 14.17 7.16
CA PRO A 152 7.52 14.64 6.40
C PRO A 152 8.87 14.19 7.00
N ARG A 153 8.86 13.12 7.82
CA ARG A 153 10.07 12.49 8.33
C ARG A 153 10.47 11.33 7.44
N GLU A 154 11.71 11.38 6.97
CA GLU A 154 12.35 10.27 6.27
C GLU A 154 12.43 9.03 7.17
N ARG A 155 12.18 7.85 6.61
CA ARG A 155 12.23 6.56 7.31
C ARG A 155 13.47 5.79 6.88
N ARG A 156 14.49 5.75 7.73
CA ARG A 156 15.79 5.12 7.44
C ARG A 156 15.91 3.76 8.11
N ARG A 157 16.84 2.94 7.62
CA ARG A 157 17.25 1.64 8.23
C ARG A 157 16.11 0.65 8.43
N LEU A 158 15.18 0.62 7.48
CA LEU A 158 14.13 -0.39 7.41
C LEU A 158 14.67 -1.61 6.69
N HIS A 159 14.64 -2.75 7.38
CA HIS A 159 15.07 -4.04 6.87
C HIS A 159 13.82 -4.83 6.49
N LEU A 160 13.21 -4.51 5.35
CA LEU A 160 12.13 -5.32 4.78
C LEU A 160 12.71 -6.28 3.76
N GLY A 161 12.18 -7.51 3.73
CA GLY A 161 12.44 -8.46 2.66
C GLY A 161 11.75 -8.03 1.36
N ASN A 162 11.97 -8.83 0.32
CA ASN A 162 11.38 -8.63 -1.01
C ASN A 162 10.10 -9.47 -1.23
N THR A 163 9.62 -10.10 -0.17
CA THR A 163 8.35 -10.84 -0.17
C THR A 163 7.26 -9.95 0.37
N LEU A 164 6.15 -9.86 -0.37
CA LEU A 164 4.94 -9.18 0.07
C LEU A 164 3.75 -10.14 0.02
N TRP A 165 2.87 -9.98 0.99
CA TRP A 165 1.63 -10.72 1.14
C TRP A 165 0.46 -9.78 0.96
N ILE A 166 -0.49 -10.17 0.11
CA ILE A 166 -1.78 -9.50 -0.04
C ILE A 166 -2.86 -10.42 0.55
N GLY A 167 -3.72 -9.87 1.39
CA GLY A 167 -4.62 -10.63 2.25
C GLY A 167 -3.94 -11.10 3.54
N GLY A 168 -4.48 -12.15 4.15
CA GLY A 168 -3.97 -12.65 5.42
C GLY A 168 -4.47 -14.04 5.76
N ASN A 169 -3.57 -14.86 6.30
CA ASN A 169 -3.85 -16.18 6.87
C ASN A 169 -3.51 -16.17 8.37
N SER A 170 -3.85 -17.24 9.10
CA SER A 170 -3.65 -17.30 10.56
C SER A 170 -2.21 -17.02 11.01
N GLN A 171 -1.20 -17.42 10.24
CA GLN A 171 0.22 -17.20 10.58
C GLN A 171 0.60 -15.71 10.54
N LEU A 172 0.09 -14.95 9.57
CA LEU A 172 0.35 -13.52 9.48
C LEU A 172 -0.41 -12.73 10.57
N GLN A 173 -1.57 -13.23 10.98
CA GLN A 173 -2.40 -12.62 12.02
C GLN A 173 -1.70 -12.67 13.39
N GLU A 174 -1.05 -13.78 13.73
CA GLU A 174 -0.27 -13.91 14.97
C GLU A 174 0.85 -12.87 15.09
N ARG A 175 1.40 -12.40 13.96
CA ARG A 175 2.50 -11.41 13.91
C ARG A 175 2.03 -9.98 14.11
N MET A 176 0.81 -9.66 13.67
CA MET A 176 0.22 -8.32 13.77
C MET A 176 -0.48 -8.06 15.12
N GLY A 177 -0.58 -9.08 15.97
CA GLY A 177 -1.25 -9.03 17.27
C GLY A 177 -2.69 -9.52 17.23
N ASN A 178 -3.22 -9.86 18.41
CA ASN A 178 -4.56 -10.41 18.56
C ASN A 178 -5.63 -9.46 18.00
N GLY A 179 -6.48 -9.95 17.09
CA GLY A 179 -7.67 -9.24 16.60
C GLY A 179 -7.64 -8.84 15.13
N ILE A 180 -6.46 -8.84 14.47
CA ILE A 180 -6.38 -8.60 13.03
C ILE A 180 -6.56 -9.94 12.31
N GLY A 181 -7.75 -10.19 11.77
CA GLY A 181 -8.04 -11.39 10.97
C GLY A 181 -7.51 -11.30 9.53
N GLY A 182 -7.82 -12.29 8.69
CA GLY A 182 -7.53 -12.22 7.27
C GLY A 182 -8.57 -11.37 6.53
N PHE A 183 -8.16 -10.67 5.48
CA PHE A 183 -9.07 -9.84 4.70
C PHE A 183 -10.16 -10.67 3.99
N LYS A 184 -11.38 -10.16 4.08
CA LYS A 184 -12.57 -10.69 3.40
C LYS A 184 -13.12 -9.59 2.50
N GLY A 185 -13.10 -9.80 1.19
CA GLY A 185 -13.49 -8.75 0.25
C GLY A 185 -12.85 -8.95 -1.12
N ARG A 186 -12.78 -7.86 -1.88
CA ARG A 186 -12.13 -7.84 -3.18
C ARG A 186 -11.01 -6.81 -3.20
N ILE A 187 -9.92 -7.12 -3.88
CA ILE A 187 -8.81 -6.20 -4.16
C ILE A 187 -8.56 -6.25 -5.65
N ARG A 188 -8.32 -5.10 -6.27
CA ARG A 188 -7.93 -5.01 -7.68
C ARG A 188 -6.86 -3.96 -7.91
N ASN A 189 -6.22 -4.03 -9.07
CA ASN A 189 -5.29 -3.00 -9.56
C ASN A 189 -4.12 -2.74 -8.60
N PHE A 190 -3.62 -3.78 -7.90
CA PHE A 190 -2.50 -3.62 -6.97
C PHE A 190 -1.19 -3.40 -7.73
N MET A 191 -0.53 -2.27 -7.48
CA MET A 191 0.68 -1.85 -8.19
C MET A 191 1.65 -1.08 -7.30
N GLU A 192 2.94 -1.12 -7.65
CA GLU A 192 3.94 -0.15 -7.18
C GLU A 192 4.03 0.97 -8.21
N THR A 193 3.62 2.17 -7.83
CA THR A 193 3.39 3.30 -8.76
C THR A 193 4.67 3.99 -9.20
N ARG A 194 5.74 3.92 -8.39
CA ARG A 194 7.02 4.58 -8.69
C ARG A 194 7.77 3.86 -9.82
N LEU A 195 7.59 2.55 -9.90
CA LEU A 195 8.20 1.66 -10.88
C LEU A 195 7.23 1.28 -12.00
N ASN A 196 5.98 1.74 -11.96
CA ASN A 196 4.90 1.33 -12.87
C ASN A 196 4.78 -0.20 -12.97
N HIS A 197 4.87 -0.86 -11.82
CA HIS A 197 4.88 -2.32 -11.72
C HIS A 197 3.53 -2.82 -11.21
N VAL A 198 2.80 -3.56 -12.04
CA VAL A 198 1.52 -4.17 -11.67
C VAL A 198 1.75 -5.61 -11.19
N PHE A 199 1.20 -5.95 -10.03
CA PHE A 199 1.31 -7.29 -9.45
C PHE A 199 0.27 -8.24 -10.05
N GLU A 200 0.51 -8.69 -11.27
CA GLU A 200 -0.46 -9.47 -12.06
C GLU A 200 -0.55 -10.95 -11.66
N THR A 201 0.60 -11.58 -11.43
CA THR A 201 0.73 -13.02 -11.18
C THR A 201 1.52 -13.23 -9.90
N SER A 202 0.89 -13.86 -8.91
CA SER A 202 1.52 -14.19 -7.63
C SER A 202 2.50 -15.34 -7.78
N SER A 203 3.65 -15.27 -7.10
CA SER A 203 4.58 -16.39 -6.94
C SER A 203 3.89 -17.57 -6.26
N ARG A 204 3.01 -17.30 -5.28
CA ARG A 204 2.17 -18.30 -4.63
C ARG A 204 0.75 -17.78 -4.39
N ASN A 205 -0.25 -18.61 -4.65
CA ASN A 205 -1.65 -18.33 -4.34
C ASN A 205 -2.15 -19.33 -3.29
N ILE A 206 -2.56 -18.81 -2.13
CA ILE A 206 -3.09 -19.59 -1.01
C ILE A 206 -4.58 -19.26 -0.88
N ASP A 207 -5.44 -20.10 -1.47
CA ASP A 207 -6.90 -20.02 -1.38
C ASP A 207 -7.53 -18.64 -1.75
N VAL A 208 -6.94 -17.94 -2.73
CA VAL A 208 -7.48 -16.71 -3.29
C VAL A 208 -8.04 -16.98 -4.68
N LYS A 209 -9.25 -16.49 -4.94
CA LYS A 209 -9.91 -16.65 -6.24
C LYS A 209 -9.82 -15.36 -7.05
N ARG A 210 -9.89 -15.46 -8.38
CA ARG A 210 -10.15 -14.29 -9.22
C ARG A 210 -11.58 -13.80 -8.97
N CYS A 211 -11.81 -12.50 -9.11
CA CYS A 211 -13.18 -11.98 -9.15
C CYS A 211 -13.90 -12.60 -10.36
N THR A 212 -15.11 -13.12 -10.14
CA THR A 212 -16.03 -13.38 -11.25
C THR A 212 -16.64 -12.07 -11.68
N GLU A 213 -16.86 -11.90 -12.98
CA GLU A 213 -17.73 -10.84 -13.51
C GLU A 213 -19.15 -10.94 -12.96
#